data_AF-A0ABD5ZGH1-F1
#
_entry.id   AF-A0ABD5ZGH1-F1
#
_cell.length_a   1.000
_cell.length_b   1.000
_cell.length_c   1.000
_cell.angle_alpha   90.00
_cell.angle_beta   90.00
_cell.angle_gamma   90.00
#
_symmetry.space_group_name_H-M   'P 1'
#
loop_
_entity.id
_entity.type
_entity.pdbx_description
1 polymer ?
#
loop_
_entity_poly.entity_id
_entity_poly.type
_entity_poly.pdbx_seq_one_letter_code
_entity_poly.pdbx_strand_id
1 'polypeptide(L)'
;MRPIRFEEADSLVRTQIGEGLTRIAVSAGRLETGRAEGRYFLRHDDGCAVCSATIAPGTPFYLDPNTGEILCEEHGRSRRSE
;
A
#
# COMPACT_ATOMS: atom_id res chain seq x y z
N MET A 1 10.43 -9.19 6.88
CA MET A 1 9.12 -9.78 6.49
C MET A 1 8.94 -9.66 4.99
N ARG A 2 8.11 -10.51 4.38
CA ARG A 2 7.79 -10.42 2.94
C ARG A 2 6.77 -9.30 2.67
N PRO A 3 6.78 -8.68 1.47
CA PRO A 3 5.75 -7.74 1.08
C PRO A 3 4.34 -8.33 1.21
N ILE A 4 3.44 -7.53 1.77
CA ILE A 4 2.02 -7.85 1.96
C ILE A 4 1.30 -7.49 0.68
N ARG A 5 0.60 -8.46 0.08
CA ARG A 5 -0.20 -8.23 -1.13
C ARG A 5 -1.57 -7.68 -0.75
N PHE A 6 -2.01 -6.68 -1.49
CA PHE A 6 -3.40 -6.23 -1.56
C PHE A 6 -3.96 -6.70 -2.90
N GLU A 7 -5.16 -7.29 -2.88
CA GLU A 7 -5.79 -7.79 -4.10
C GLU A 7 -6.20 -6.65 -5.03
N GLU A 8 -6.69 -5.55 -4.46
CA GLU A 8 -7.19 -4.40 -5.21
C GLU A 8 -6.90 -3.10 -4.45
N ALA A 9 -6.54 -2.05 -5.19
CA ALA A 9 -6.53 -0.70 -4.68
C ALA A 9 -7.93 -0.06 -4.80
N ASP A 10 -8.36 0.67 -3.77
CA ASP A 10 -9.67 1.34 -3.81
C ASP A 10 -9.65 2.56 -4.75
N SER A 11 -8.52 3.25 -4.80
CA SER A 11 -8.36 4.48 -5.59
C SER A 11 -6.91 4.69 -6.00
N LEU A 12 -6.67 5.71 -6.82
CA LEU A 12 -5.32 6.09 -7.24
C LEU A 12 -4.42 6.50 -6.06
N VAL A 13 -5.00 7.05 -5.00
CA VAL A 13 -4.23 7.72 -3.92
C VAL A 13 -4.28 6.98 -2.59
N ARG A 14 -5.23 6.07 -2.40
CA ARG A 14 -5.41 5.35 -1.14
C ARG A 14 -6.18 4.05 -1.27
N THR A 15 -5.98 3.19 -0.29
CA THR A 15 -6.73 1.94 -0.07
C THR A 15 -7.11 1.83 1.40
N GLN A 16 -8.35 1.46 1.71
CA GLN A 16 -8.85 1.23 3.05
C GLN A 16 -8.16 0.01 3.66
N ILE A 17 -7.75 0.12 4.91
CA ILE A 17 -7.05 -0.95 5.62
C ILE A 17 -7.71 -1.26 6.96
N GLY A 18 -7.57 -2.51 7.40
CA GLY A 18 -7.95 -2.93 8.75
C GLY A 18 -6.93 -2.52 9.82
N GLU A 19 -7.34 -2.60 11.09
CA GLU A 19 -6.51 -2.22 12.24
C GLU A 19 -5.15 -2.94 12.27
N GLY A 20 -5.09 -4.20 11.82
CA GLY A 20 -3.85 -4.99 11.79
C GLY A 20 -2.72 -4.39 10.94
N LEU A 21 -3.04 -3.51 9.98
CA LEU A 21 -2.07 -2.87 9.08
C LEU A 21 -1.75 -1.43 9.49
N THR A 22 -2.52 -0.84 10.41
CA THR A 22 -2.37 0.56 10.83
C THR A 22 -0.98 0.85 11.38
N ARG A 23 -0.41 -0.06 12.18
CA ARG A 23 0.93 0.12 12.74
C ARG A 23 2.01 0.25 11.67
N ILE A 24 1.91 -0.52 10.59
CA ILE A 24 2.86 -0.44 9.46
C ILE A 24 2.66 0.89 8.74
N ALA A 25 1.42 1.25 8.43
CA ALA A 25 1.09 2.51 7.76
C ALA A 25 1.51 3.75 8.56
N VAL A 26 1.39 3.72 9.90
CA VAL A 26 1.87 4.78 10.80
C VAL A 26 3.38 4.89 10.75
N SER A 27 4.10 3.79 10.94
CA SER A 27 5.57 3.78 10.90
C SER A 27 6.11 4.26 9.55
N ALA A 28 5.37 4.01 8.47
CA ALA A 28 5.69 4.47 7.13
C ALA A 28 5.30 5.93 6.85
N GLY A 29 4.60 6.61 7.76
CA GLY A 29 4.05 7.95 7.52
C GLY A 29 2.93 8.01 6.47
N ARG A 30 2.32 6.86 6.15
CA ARG A 30 1.32 6.68 5.08
C ARG A 30 -0.10 6.47 5.59
N LEU A 31 -0.32 6.46 6.91
CA LEU A 31 -1.67 6.35 7.46
C LEU A 31 -2.45 7.66 7.26
N GLU A 32 -3.63 7.55 6.68
CA GLU A 32 -4.66 8.58 6.65
C GLU A 32 -5.89 8.13 7.45
N THR A 33 -6.49 9.04 8.21
CA THR A 33 -7.66 8.78 9.06
C THR A 33 -8.70 9.89 8.95
N GLY A 34 -9.89 9.69 9.52
CA GLY A 34 -10.90 10.74 9.68
C GLY A 34 -11.74 11.02 8.44
N ARG A 35 -11.89 10.04 7.53
CA ARG A 35 -12.77 10.16 6.36
C ARG A 35 -14.17 9.65 6.67
N ALA A 36 -15.16 10.14 5.94
CA ALA A 36 -16.53 9.63 6.02
C ALA A 36 -16.67 8.20 5.48
N GLU A 37 -15.81 7.83 4.52
CA GLU A 37 -15.83 6.54 3.82
C GLU A 37 -15.29 5.38 4.68
N GLY A 38 -14.52 5.67 5.72
CA GLY A 38 -13.86 4.65 6.53
C GLY A 38 -12.90 5.23 7.57
N ARG A 39 -12.33 4.35 8.41
CA ARG A 39 -11.53 4.78 9.56
C ARG A 39 -10.03 4.92 9.26
N TYR A 40 -9.47 4.02 8.46
CA TYR A 40 -8.04 3.93 8.20
C TYR A 40 -7.78 3.68 6.72
N PHE A 41 -6.87 4.46 6.15
CA PHE A 41 -6.47 4.36 4.77
C PHE A 41 -4.95 4.35 4.66
N LEU A 42 -4.42 3.48 3.82
CA LEU A 42 -3.04 3.48 3.39
C LEU A 42 -2.91 4.41 2.18
N ARG A 43 -2.07 5.43 2.27
CA ARG A 43 -1.78 6.33 1.17
C ARG A 43 -0.78 5.72 0.18
N HIS A 44 -1.07 5.88 -1.11
CA HIS A 44 -0.17 5.47 -2.19
C HIS A 44 0.86 6.57 -2.48
N ASP A 45 0.43 7.84 -2.40
CA ASP A 45 1.20 9.09 -2.56
C ASP A 45 2.02 9.22 -3.84
N ASP A 46 3.08 8.43 -3.94
CA ASP A 46 4.14 8.52 -4.94
C ASP A 46 4.08 7.34 -5.94
N GLY A 47 3.13 6.42 -5.75
CA GLY A 47 3.05 5.18 -6.50
C GLY A 47 4.12 4.18 -6.06
N CYS A 48 4.57 3.35 -7.01
CA CYS A 48 5.59 2.33 -6.76
C CYS A 48 6.94 2.96 -6.41
N ALA A 49 7.55 2.56 -5.28
CA ALA A 49 8.85 3.08 -4.83
C ALA A 49 10.01 2.78 -5.78
N VAL A 50 9.86 1.81 -6.69
CA VAL A 50 10.92 1.42 -7.64
C VAL A 50 10.81 2.15 -8.97
N CYS A 51 9.61 2.17 -9.56
CA CYS A 51 9.39 2.70 -10.92
C CYS A 51 8.47 3.93 -10.97
N SER A 52 8.00 4.43 -9.82
CA SER A 52 7.03 5.53 -9.70
C SER A 52 5.70 5.30 -10.43
N ALA A 53 5.41 4.07 -10.86
CA ALA A 53 4.15 3.75 -11.49
C ALA A 53 2.99 3.93 -10.51
N THR A 54 1.94 4.61 -10.93
CA THR A 54 0.72 4.79 -10.14
C THR A 54 0.06 3.45 -9.86
N ILE A 55 -0.51 3.31 -8.65
CA ILE A 55 -1.33 2.16 -8.31
C ILE A 55 -2.75 2.39 -8.82
N ALA A 56 -3.15 1.61 -9.83
CA ALA A 56 -4.46 1.78 -10.46
C ALA A 56 -5.58 1.17 -9.57
N PRO A 57 -6.76 1.82 -9.49
CA PRO A 57 -7.92 1.25 -8.80
C PRO A 57 -8.28 -0.12 -9.38
N GLY A 58 -8.68 -1.05 -8.53
CA GLY A 58 -9.04 -2.42 -8.93
C GLY A 58 -7.85 -3.29 -9.35
N THR A 59 -6.61 -2.85 -9.12
CA THR A 59 -5.42 -3.65 -9.45
C THR A 59 -4.63 -4.05 -8.20
N PRO A 60 -3.95 -5.21 -8.23
CA PRO A 60 -3.12 -5.64 -7.12
C PRO A 60 -1.91 -4.74 -6.90
N PHE A 61 -1.51 -4.60 -5.65
CA PHE A 61 -0.27 -3.92 -5.26
C PHE A 61 0.29 -4.52 -3.97
N TYR A 62 1.44 -4.03 -3.53
CA TYR A 62 2.11 -4.53 -2.34
C TYR A 62 2.54 -3.40 -1.41
N LEU A 63 2.53 -3.69 -0.11
CA LEU A 63 3.17 -2.90 0.94
C LEU A 63 4.36 -3.68 1.49
N ASP A 64 5.55 -3.11 1.46
CA ASP A 64 6.69 -3.67 2.18
C ASP A 64 6.56 -3.33 3.67
N PRO A 65 6.38 -4.31 4.58
CA PRO A 65 6.18 -4.03 6.00
C PRO A 65 7.45 -3.58 6.72
N ASN A 66 8.63 -3.72 6.10
CA ASN A 66 9.90 -3.30 6.72
C ASN A 66 10.21 -1.84 6.37
N THR A 67 9.96 -1.43 5.13
CA THR A 67 10.29 -0.08 4.64
C THR A 67 9.08 0.84 4.57
N GLY A 68 7.87 0.29 4.55
CA GLY A 68 6.65 1.04 4.30
C GLY A 68 6.45 1.43 2.84
N GLU A 69 7.27 0.89 1.92
CA GLU A 69 7.18 1.19 0.50
C GLU A 69 5.93 0.57 -0.14
N ILE A 70 5.32 1.31 -1.05
CA ILE A 70 4.29 0.81 -1.96
C ILE A 70 4.98 0.28 -3.21
N LEU A 71 4.57 -0.89 -3.69
CA LEU A 71 5.13 -1.52 -4.89
C LEU A 71 4.00 -1.90 -5.83
N CYS A 72 4.19 -1.68 -7.13
CA CYS A 72 3.28 -2.22 -8.14
C CYS A 72 3.36 -3.76 -8.15
N GLU A 73 2.41 -4.41 -8.84
CA GLU A 73 2.33 -5.87 -8.85
C GLU A 73 3.65 -6.55 -9.25
N GLU A 74 4.32 -6.04 -10.29
CA GLU A 74 5.56 -6.59 -10.81
C GLU A 74 6.69 -6.57 -9.76
N HIS A 75 7.01 -5.39 -9.22
CA HIS A 75 8.10 -5.23 -8.26
C HIS A 75 7.78 -5.88 -6.91
N GLY A 76 6.53 -5.83 -6.48
CA GLY A 76 6.10 -6.50 -5.25
C GLY A 76 6.18 -8.03 -5.35
N ARG A 77 5.80 -8.60 -6.51
CA ARG A 77 5.96 -10.04 -6.78
C ARG A 77 7.45 -10.43 -6.83
N SER A 78 8.28 -9.62 -7.48
CA SER A 78 9.72 -9.84 -7.54
C SER A 78 10.33 -9.91 -6.13
N ARG A 79 10.13 -8.87 -5.30
CA ARG A 79 10.63 -8.83 -3.90
C ARG A 79 10.08 -9.91 -2.98
N ARG A 80 8.87 -10.39 -3.25
CA ARG A 80 8.27 -11.48 -2.46
C ARG A 80 8.83 -12.86 -2.81
N SER A 81 9.39 -12.99 -4.01
CA SER A 81 9.94 -14.24 -4.53
C SER A 81 11.43 -14.42 -4.19
N GLU A 82 12.08 -13.35 -3.72
CA GLU A 82 13.39 -13.38 -3.05
C GLU A 82 13.30 -13.99 -1.63
#